data_AF-A0A3B8J6A1-F1
#
_entry.id   AF-A0A3B8J6A1-F1
#
_cell.length_a   1.000
_cell.length_b   1.000
_cell.length_c   1.000
_cell.angle_alpha   90.00
_cell.angle_beta   90.00
_cell.angle_gamma   90.00
#
_symmetry.space_group_name_H-M   'P 1'
#
loop_
_entity.id
_entity.type
_entity.pdbx_description
1 polymer ?
#
loop_
_entity_poly.entity_id
_entity_poly.type
_entity_poly.pdbx_seq_one_letter_code
_entity_poly.pdbx_strand_id
1 'polypeptide(L)'
;GQVKTLMEMVGGHPYLLRKALYSIASGEYTFEELLKEAPEDDGPLGDHLRRHLLGLQRIPEAGDTMKEVIRNKPCHDTDAIHRLRAVGLVEGSVPDIEPTAQIYVEYFKEKL
;
A
#
# COMPACT_ATOMS: atom_id res chain seq x y z
N GLY A 1 -0.38 -0.41 -20.36
CA GLY A 1 -0.39 1.04 -20.68
C GLY A 1 -0.23 1.82 -19.40
N GLN A 2 0.38 3.01 -19.44
CA GLN A 2 0.80 3.76 -18.24
C GLN A 2 -0.31 3.98 -17.20
N VAL A 3 -1.54 4.29 -17.65
CA VAL A 3 -2.69 4.46 -16.74
C VAL A 3 -2.97 3.20 -15.92
N LYS A 4 -3.01 2.02 -16.57
CA LYS A 4 -3.28 0.75 -15.89
C LYS A 4 -2.19 0.46 -14.85
N THR A 5 -0.93 0.63 -15.22
CA THR A 5 0.22 0.39 -14.33
C THR A 5 0.21 1.34 -13.13
N LEU A 6 -0.11 2.62 -13.33
CA LEU A 6 -0.24 3.56 -12.22
C LEU A 6 -1.40 3.19 -11.29
N MET A 7 -2.54 2.80 -11.86
CA MET A 7 -3.71 2.38 -11.09
C MET A 7 -3.45 1.10 -10.28
N GLU A 8 -2.71 0.14 -10.83
CA GLU A 8 -2.25 -1.05 -10.11
C GLU A 8 -1.31 -0.67 -8.95
N MET A 9 -0.37 0.25 -9.20
CA MET A 9 0.57 0.74 -8.18
C MET A 9 -0.15 1.41 -7.00
N VAL A 10 -1.10 2.32 -7.27
CA VAL A 10 -1.71 3.16 -6.22
C VAL A 10 -3.12 2.74 -5.78
N GLY A 11 -3.71 1.71 -6.39
CA GLY A 11 -5.03 1.19 -6.02
C GLY A 11 -6.19 2.16 -6.23
N GLY A 12 -6.03 3.18 -7.08
CA GLY A 12 -7.01 4.25 -7.25
C GLY A 12 -7.17 5.20 -6.05
N HIS A 13 -6.26 5.16 -5.07
CA HIS A 13 -6.31 6.03 -3.90
C HIS A 13 -6.15 7.51 -4.32
N PRO A 14 -7.15 8.40 -4.13
CA PRO A 14 -7.14 9.75 -4.70
C PRO A 14 -5.92 10.59 -4.31
N TYR A 15 -5.48 10.48 -3.06
CA TYR A 15 -4.27 11.18 -2.59
C TYR A 15 -2.99 10.68 -3.27
N LEU A 16 -2.77 9.36 -3.34
CA LEU A 16 -1.58 8.78 -3.95
C LEU A 16 -1.54 9.07 -5.45
N LEU A 17 -2.68 8.94 -6.13
CA LEU A 17 -2.81 9.25 -7.54
C LEU A 17 -2.46 10.72 -7.81
N ARG A 18 -3.04 11.65 -7.03
CA ARG A 18 -2.72 13.08 -7.15
C ARG A 18 -1.24 13.35 -6.92
N LYS A 19 -0.65 12.78 -5.87
CA LYS A 19 0.77 12.99 -5.54
C LYS A 19 1.69 12.44 -6.65
N ALA A 20 1.39 11.26 -7.16
CA ALA A 20 2.14 10.64 -8.24
C ALA A 20 2.08 11.47 -9.54
N LEU A 21 0.86 11.84 -9.96
CA LEU A 21 0.68 12.65 -11.17
C LEU A 21 1.33 14.03 -11.06
N TYR A 22 1.28 14.65 -9.88
CA TYR A 22 1.94 15.93 -9.64
C TYR A 22 3.48 15.82 -9.73
N SER A 23 4.05 14.76 -9.15
CA SER A 23 5.50 14.51 -9.20
C SER A 23 5.99 14.35 -10.65
N ILE A 24 5.21 13.65 -11.49
CA ILE A 24 5.50 13.52 -12.92
C ILE A 24 5.33 14.86 -13.65
N ALA A 25 4.22 15.56 -13.43
CA ALA A 25 3.91 16.81 -14.13
C ALA A 25 4.87 17.95 -13.78
N SER A 26 5.46 17.94 -12.58
CA SER A 26 6.47 18.90 -12.14
C SER A 26 7.88 18.58 -12.66
N GLY A 27 8.08 17.40 -13.25
CA GLY A 27 9.39 16.93 -13.72
C GLY A 27 10.32 16.44 -12.62
N GLU A 28 9.82 16.24 -11.40
CA GLU A 28 10.58 15.68 -10.28
C GLU A 28 10.94 14.21 -10.55
N TYR A 29 10.03 13.47 -11.19
CA TYR A 29 10.20 12.06 -11.53
C TYR A 29 9.73 11.78 -12.97
N THR A 30 10.45 10.91 -13.68
CA THR A 30 9.88 10.19 -14.83
C THR A 30 8.84 9.17 -14.36
N PHE A 31 8.01 8.68 -15.28
CA PHE A 31 7.02 7.64 -14.94
C PHE A 31 7.71 6.37 -14.41
N GLU A 32 8.82 5.99 -15.03
CA GLU A 32 9.61 4.81 -14.67
C GLU A 32 10.31 4.96 -13.31
N GLU A 33 10.92 6.12 -13.03
CA GLU A 33 11.51 6.41 -11.72
C GLU A 33 10.44 6.44 -10.63
N LEU A 34 9.29 7.06 -10.90
CA LEU A 34 8.20 7.10 -9.94
C LEU A 34 7.74 5.70 -9.53
N LEU A 35 7.56 4.79 -10.50
CA LEU A 35 7.14 3.42 -10.17
C LEU A 35 8.20 2.67 -9.39
N LYS A 36 9.47 2.87 -9.74
CA LYS A 36 10.60 2.20 -9.07
C LYS A 36 10.79 2.69 -7.65
N GLU A 37 10.64 3.99 -7.41
CA GLU A 37 10.94 4.62 -6.11
C GLU A 37 9.70 4.77 -5.23
N ALA A 38 8.49 4.61 -5.77
CA ALA A 38 7.24 4.67 -5.00
C ALA A 38 7.24 3.85 -3.70
N PRO A 39 7.74 2.59 -3.65
CA PRO A 39 7.76 1.77 -2.44
C PRO A 39 9.00 2.02 -1.56
N GLU A 40 9.76 3.08 -1.77
CA GLU A 40 10.89 3.45 -0.91
C GLU A 40 10.46 4.37 0.24
N ASP A 41 11.24 4.38 1.32
CA ASP A 41 10.98 5.26 2.45
C ASP A 41 11.01 6.73 2.01
N ASP A 42 12.02 7.16 1.27
CA ASP A 42 12.19 8.52 0.75
C ASP A 42 11.55 8.75 -0.63
N GLY A 43 10.85 7.75 -1.16
CA GLY A 43 10.15 7.82 -2.43
C GLY A 43 8.99 8.82 -2.48
N PRO A 44 8.42 9.06 -3.67
CA PRO A 44 7.37 10.06 -3.89
C PRO A 44 6.11 9.79 -3.03
N LEU A 45 5.89 8.56 -2.58
CA LEU A 45 4.74 8.17 -1.76
C LEU A 45 5.11 7.76 -0.32
N GLY A 46 6.39 7.87 0.06
CA GLY A 46 6.95 7.34 1.31
C GLY A 46 6.32 7.89 2.60
N ASP A 47 5.94 9.17 2.64
CA ASP A 47 5.22 9.74 3.80
C ASP A 47 3.92 9.01 4.12
N HIS A 48 3.20 8.56 3.09
CA HIS A 48 1.97 7.80 3.26
C HIS A 48 2.27 6.42 3.85
N LEU A 49 3.24 5.74 3.26
CA LEU A 49 3.63 4.38 3.62
C LEU A 49 4.18 4.30 5.03
N ARG A 50 5.07 5.22 5.42
CA ARG A 50 5.59 5.33 6.79
C ARG A 50 4.51 5.52 7.85
N ARG A 51 3.49 6.35 7.56
CA ARG A 51 2.38 6.56 8.50
C ARG A 51 1.61 5.26 8.75
N HIS A 52 1.33 4.50 7.69
CA HIS A 52 0.70 3.19 7.83
C HIS A 52 1.61 2.19 8.55
N LEU A 53 2.90 2.13 8.21
CA LEU A 53 3.86 1.25 8.88
C LEU A 53 3.92 1.50 10.39
N LEU A 54 4.00 2.77 10.80
CA LEU A 54 4.00 3.14 12.21
C LEU A 54 2.70 2.68 12.91
N GLY A 55 1.56 2.78 12.23
CA GLY A 55 0.28 2.26 12.73
C GLY A 55 0.30 0.75 12.92
N LEU A 56 0.78 0.01 11.91
CA LEU A 56 0.88 -1.45 11.93
C LEU A 56 1.86 -1.97 12.99
N GLN A 57 2.97 -1.26 13.22
CA GLN A 57 3.92 -1.61 14.28
C GLN A 57 3.37 -1.35 15.69
N ARG A 58 2.44 -0.41 15.84
CA ARG A 58 1.79 -0.11 17.13
C ARG A 58 0.64 -1.07 17.47
N ILE A 59 0.10 -1.77 16.47
CA ILE A 59 -1.01 -2.72 16.63
C ILE A 59 -0.55 -4.06 16.02
N PRO A 60 0.17 -4.90 16.79
CA PRO A 60 0.80 -6.11 16.28
C PRO A 60 -0.15 -7.02 15.52
N GLU A 61 -1.39 -7.16 15.97
CA GLU A 61 -2.41 -8.01 15.35
C GLU A 61 -2.74 -7.56 13.92
N ALA A 62 -2.81 -6.24 13.70
CA ALA A 62 -3.02 -5.66 12.37
C ALA A 62 -1.77 -5.83 11.50
N GLY A 63 -0.57 -5.65 12.08
CA GLY A 63 0.69 -5.88 11.38
C GLY A 63 0.86 -7.32 10.92
N ASP A 64 0.58 -8.30 11.79
CA ASP A 64 0.68 -9.72 11.48
C ASP A 64 -0.38 -10.14 10.47
N THR A 65 -1.62 -9.66 10.62
CA THR A 65 -2.67 -9.88 9.60
C THR A 65 -2.26 -9.30 8.24
N MET A 66 -1.66 -8.11 8.20
CA MET A 66 -1.17 -7.54 6.94
C MET A 66 -0.08 -8.42 6.30
N LYS A 67 0.82 -9.01 7.10
CA LYS A 67 1.82 -9.97 6.61
C LYS A 67 1.16 -11.23 6.04
N GLU A 68 0.09 -11.72 6.68
CA GLU A 68 -0.66 -12.88 6.20
C GLU A 68 -1.31 -12.60 4.85
N VAL A 69 -1.98 -11.46 4.71
CA VAL A 69 -2.58 -11.02 3.43
C VAL A 69 -1.51 -10.92 2.33
N ILE A 70 -0.39 -10.24 2.59
CA ILE A 70 0.72 -10.10 1.62
C ILE A 70 1.30 -11.45 1.20
N ARG A 71 1.36 -12.41 2.13
CA ARG A 71 1.91 -13.76 1.89
C ARG A 71 0.85 -14.75 1.40
N ASN A 72 -0.37 -14.29 1.11
CA ASN A 72 -1.51 -15.12 0.73
C ASN A 72 -1.73 -16.29 1.72
N LYS A 73 -1.69 -15.98 3.02
CA LYS A 73 -1.96 -16.93 4.10
C LYS A 73 -3.39 -16.74 4.64
N PRO A 74 -4.01 -17.81 5.18
CA PRO A 74 -5.29 -17.68 5.86
C PRO A 74 -5.25 -16.64 6.97
N CYS A 75 -6.20 -15.71 6.95
CA CYS A 75 -6.37 -14.67 7.98
C CYS A 75 -7.56 -15.04 8.86
N HIS A 76 -7.39 -14.97 10.18
CA HIS A 76 -8.43 -15.36 11.15
C HIS A 76 -8.88 -14.23 12.08
N ASP A 77 -8.04 -13.20 12.26
CA ASP A 77 -8.37 -12.07 13.12
C ASP A 77 -9.29 -11.08 12.41
N THR A 78 -10.60 -11.19 12.71
CA THR A 78 -11.63 -10.36 12.08
C THR A 78 -11.52 -8.89 12.48
N ASP A 79 -11.06 -8.60 13.71
CA ASP A 79 -10.91 -7.23 14.19
C ASP A 79 -9.71 -6.55 13.52
N ALA A 80 -8.60 -7.27 13.36
CA ALA A 80 -7.45 -6.79 12.59
C ALA A 80 -7.84 -6.52 11.13
N ILE A 81 -8.58 -7.42 10.49
CA ILE A 81 -9.09 -7.23 9.11
C ILE A 81 -9.96 -5.98 9.01
N HIS A 82 -10.89 -5.79 9.95
CA HIS A 82 -11.73 -4.58 9.98
C HIS A 82 -10.89 -3.30 10.13
N ARG A 83 -9.84 -3.31 10.96
CA ARG A 83 -8.91 -2.17 11.09
C ARG A 83 -8.18 -1.89 9.79
N LEU A 84 -7.60 -2.91 9.15
CA LEU A 84 -6.89 -2.77 7.88
C LEU A 84 -7.79 -2.23 6.77
N ARG A 85 -9.04 -2.70 6.71
CA ARG A 85 -10.04 -2.21 5.76
C ARG A 85 -10.45 -0.76 6.06
N ALA A 86 -10.64 -0.41 7.33
CA ALA A 86 -11.00 0.94 7.73
C ALA A 86 -9.94 1.99 7.37
N VAL A 87 -8.67 1.59 7.30
CA VAL A 87 -7.57 2.45 6.85
C VAL A 87 -7.22 2.28 5.36
N GLY A 88 -8.00 1.48 4.63
CA GLY A 88 -7.88 1.31 3.18
C GLY A 88 -6.65 0.53 2.71
N LEU A 89 -6.04 -0.30 3.56
CA LEU A 89 -4.88 -1.13 3.19
C LEU A 89 -5.28 -2.45 2.50
N VAL A 90 -6.47 -2.95 2.81
CA VAL A 90 -7.02 -4.21 2.27
C VAL A 90 -8.50 -4.02 1.93
N GLU A 91 -8.99 -4.86 1.03
CA GLU A 91 -10.41 -4.99 0.68
C GLU A 91 -10.84 -6.46 0.66
N GLY A 92 -12.13 -6.71 0.40
CA GLY A 92 -12.69 -8.05 0.49
C GLY A 92 -12.87 -8.53 1.94
N SER A 93 -13.27 -9.77 2.15
CA SER A 93 -13.55 -10.40 3.47
C SER A 93 -13.09 -11.84 3.45
N VAL A 94 -12.78 -12.43 4.61
CA VAL A 94 -12.35 -13.85 4.70
C VAL A 94 -13.33 -14.77 3.93
N PRO A 95 -12.82 -15.67 3.06
CA PRO A 95 -11.41 -15.94 2.77
C PRO A 95 -10.76 -15.03 1.72
N ASP A 96 -11.54 -14.26 0.97
CA ASP A 96 -11.14 -13.44 -0.17
C ASP A 96 -10.75 -12.01 0.28
N ILE A 97 -9.59 -11.88 0.93
CA ILE A 97 -9.01 -10.60 1.36
C ILE A 97 -7.75 -10.28 0.56
N GLU A 98 -7.65 -9.07 0.03
CA GLU A 98 -6.55 -8.66 -0.84
C GLU A 98 -6.05 -7.24 -0.50
N PRO A 99 -4.76 -6.93 -0.75
CA PRO A 99 -4.25 -5.57 -0.67
C PRO A 99 -4.92 -4.67 -1.71
N THR A 100 -5.29 -3.44 -1.32
CA THR A 100 -5.95 -2.49 -2.24
C THR A 100 -5.01 -1.89 -3.28
N ALA A 101 -3.70 -1.93 -3.06
CA ALA A 101 -2.70 -1.34 -3.94
C ALA A 101 -1.38 -2.14 -3.90
N GLN A 102 -0.74 -2.28 -5.07
CA GLN A 102 0.53 -2.99 -5.20
C GLN A 102 1.65 -2.34 -4.37
N ILE A 103 1.64 -1.01 -4.22
CA ILE A 103 2.62 -0.29 -3.41
C ILE A 103 2.66 -0.75 -1.95
N TYR A 104 1.53 -1.19 -1.39
CA TYR A 104 1.48 -1.71 -0.03
C TYR A 104 2.15 -3.07 0.07
N VAL A 105 1.97 -3.92 -0.94
CA VAL A 105 2.67 -5.20 -1.03
C VAL A 105 4.16 -4.98 -1.07
N GLU A 106 4.63 -4.13 -1.98
CA GLU A 106 6.07 -3.88 -2.19
C GLU A 106 6.73 -3.26 -0.95
N TYR A 107 6.12 -2.23 -0.38
CA TYR A 107 6.70 -1.51 0.76
C TYR A 107 6.67 -2.34 2.05
N PHE A 108 5.56 -3.03 2.36
CA PHE A 108 5.44 -3.73 3.64
C PHE A 108 6.10 -5.11 3.66
N LYS A 109 6.27 -5.77 2.50
CA LYS A 109 6.85 -7.12 2.44
C LYS A 109 8.23 -7.23 3.10
N GLU A 110 9.05 -6.18 2.97
CA GLU A 110 10.41 -6.13 3.54
C GLU A 110 10.45 -5.50 4.95
N LYS A 111 9.38 -4.82 5.36
CA LYS A 111 9.36 -3.99 6.59
C LYS A 111 8.48 -4.54 7.71
N LEU A 112 7.72 -5.62 7.45
CA LEU A 112 6.81 -6.29 8.39
C LEU A 112 7.24 -7.74 8.70
#